data_AF-A0AAD7ATQ0-F1
#
_entry.id   AF-A0AAD7ATQ0-F1
#
_cell.length_a   1.000
_cell.length_b   1.000
_cell.length_c   1.000
_cell.angle_alpha   90.00
_cell.angle_beta   90.00
_cell.angle_gamma   90.00
#
_symmetry.space_group_name_H-M   'P 1'
#
loop_
_entity.id
_entity.type
_entity.pdbx_description
1 polymer ?
#
loop_
_entity_poly.entity_id
_entity_poly.type
_entity_poly.pdbx_seq_one_letter_code
_entity_poly.pdbx_strand_id
1 'polypeptide(L)'
;MNSLFLGLASGVSCRAKMLATRRYATGVTHGDVLKPSSFGQPLFQSHPHLVQSTELTPGFSAQEYETRRRKLMDSLPESSIVVSVAGSIKYMSGQIFYKFRQDSNFWYLTGFDEPDSAVILEKTSTSRGYRMTLFSAGKDSAKEKWDGARTSLHEAGTLFQADDARCIDQFSSHLRSALSTYSNVFVDVPPAPRGALKSSKFTTKSILKYLSPAVTPRTEYDSVVEAISHSRRKPLAPKIAHLRAIKSEAELSVMRQAADISGRAHAKTMRFTRPGLSEAALAAHFEYLTSLAGSQRPAYVPVVASGANALIIHYTSNNHLIQEGEVLLIDAGCEYNGYASDITRSFPASGTFTAPQRDLYAAVLSVQKALIGLCTESSGFSMHQIHSSACTLLREELKQIGLDVRANDLEQVLFPHYVSHPIGLDLHESSHFERHGRLKAGMVITIEPGIYVPPSASFPAHFHNIGIRIEDEVVVGKDQPVVLSVAAPKEIADVEGACQGLLGLEPY
;
A
#
# COMPACT_ATOMS: atom_id res chain seq x y z
N MET A 1 -75.79 -8.74 -17.20
CA MET A 1 -76.53 -7.60 -16.61
C MET A 1 -77.00 -7.99 -15.22
N ASN A 2 -76.52 -7.25 -14.22
CA ASN A 2 -77.04 -6.99 -12.87
C ASN A 2 -77.70 -8.10 -12.02
N SER A 3 -76.98 -8.44 -10.93
CA SER A 3 -77.36 -8.26 -9.52
C SER A 3 -78.72 -8.77 -9.04
N LEU A 4 -78.70 -9.69 -8.05
CA LEU A 4 -79.50 -9.58 -6.83
C LEU A 4 -78.95 -10.44 -5.67
N PHE A 5 -79.15 -9.88 -4.48
CA PHE A 5 -78.72 -10.26 -3.13
C PHE A 5 -79.11 -11.68 -2.65
N LEU A 6 -78.22 -12.31 -1.87
CA LEU A 6 -78.45 -13.26 -0.76
C LEU A 6 -77.09 -13.44 -0.05
N GLY A 7 -76.91 -13.62 1.25
CA GLY A 7 -77.73 -13.74 2.45
C GLY A 7 -76.73 -13.86 3.62
N LEU A 8 -77.12 -13.43 4.81
CA LEU A 8 -76.26 -13.35 6.00
C LEU A 8 -75.99 -14.72 6.65
N ALA A 9 -74.78 -14.81 7.22
CA ALA A 9 -74.32 -15.58 8.39
C ALA A 9 -73.87 -17.05 8.22
N SER A 10 -72.55 -17.24 8.16
CA SER A 10 -71.77 -17.94 9.19
C SER A 10 -70.27 -17.92 8.83
N GLY A 11 -69.45 -17.23 9.63
CA GLY A 11 -68.01 -17.16 9.41
C GLY A 11 -67.26 -16.78 10.67
N VAL A 12 -67.04 -17.75 11.56
CA VAL A 12 -66.07 -17.61 12.65
C VAL A 12 -64.68 -17.62 12.00
N SER A 13 -64.13 -16.44 11.77
CA SER A 13 -62.77 -16.24 11.30
C SER A 13 -61.81 -16.67 12.41
N CYS A 14 -61.16 -17.81 12.22
CA CYS A 14 -60.04 -18.25 13.04
C CYS A 14 -58.83 -17.35 12.70
N ARG A 15 -58.69 -16.23 13.42
CA ARG A 15 -57.45 -15.42 13.39
C ARG A 15 -56.33 -16.24 14.01
N ALA A 16 -55.48 -16.83 13.17
CA ALA A 16 -54.19 -17.35 13.59
C ALA A 16 -53.40 -16.20 14.22
N LYS A 17 -53.23 -16.22 15.55
CA LYS A 17 -52.28 -15.37 16.25
C LYS A 17 -50.89 -15.79 15.78
N MET A 18 -50.29 -15.00 14.88
CA MET A 18 -48.83 -15.04 14.70
C MET A 18 -48.21 -14.64 16.04
N LEU A 19 -47.76 -15.63 16.81
CA LEU A 19 -46.86 -15.44 17.93
C LEU A 19 -45.58 -14.82 17.37
N ALA A 20 -45.42 -13.51 17.52
CA ALA A 20 -44.16 -12.85 17.27
C ALA A 20 -43.14 -13.38 18.29
N THR A 21 -42.41 -14.45 17.93
CA THR A 21 -41.23 -14.88 18.66
C THR A 21 -40.25 -13.71 18.65
N ARG A 22 -40.05 -13.07 19.80
CA ARG A 22 -38.95 -12.13 19.99
C ARG A 22 -37.66 -12.89 19.70
N ARG A 23 -37.05 -12.62 18.54
CA ARG A 23 -35.68 -13.06 18.26
C ARG A 23 -34.78 -12.15 19.09
N TYR A 24 -34.42 -12.60 20.28
CA TYR A 24 -33.38 -11.92 21.04
C TYR A 24 -32.04 -12.11 20.31
N ALA A 25 -31.16 -11.12 20.38
CA ALA A 25 -29.76 -11.26 19.97
C ALA A 25 -28.98 -12.10 21.02
N THR A 26 -29.54 -13.26 21.42
CA THR A 26 -29.03 -14.09 22.53
C THR A 26 -28.21 -15.28 22.06
N GLY A 27 -27.83 -15.35 20.79
CA GLY A 27 -26.85 -16.32 20.33
C GLY A 27 -25.52 -15.63 20.13
N VAL A 28 -24.51 -16.02 20.89
CA VAL A 28 -23.15 -16.19 20.33
C VAL A 28 -23.40 -16.91 19.00
N THR A 29 -23.19 -16.20 17.90
CA THR A 29 -23.90 -16.41 16.63
C THR A 29 -23.78 -17.85 16.10
N HIS A 30 -24.88 -18.37 15.54
CA HIS A 30 -24.98 -19.66 14.84
C HIS A 30 -23.73 -19.97 13.99
N GLY A 31 -22.94 -20.96 14.42
CA GLY A 31 -21.73 -21.46 13.74
C GLY A 31 -20.52 -21.59 14.69
N ASP A 32 -19.45 -22.27 14.26
CA ASP A 32 -18.21 -22.45 15.04
C ASP A 32 -17.39 -21.14 15.23
N VAL A 33 -17.84 -20.02 14.67
CA VAL A 33 -17.11 -18.74 14.66
C VAL A 33 -17.64 -17.81 15.75
N LEU A 34 -16.78 -17.51 16.75
CA LEU A 34 -17.09 -16.61 17.86
C LEU A 34 -17.07 -15.13 17.43
N LYS A 35 -18.09 -14.37 17.85
CA LYS A 35 -18.14 -12.90 17.75
C LYS A 35 -18.37 -12.29 19.14
N PRO A 36 -17.48 -11.42 19.66
CA PRO A 36 -16.22 -10.98 19.05
C PRO A 36 -15.17 -12.09 18.96
N SER A 37 -14.18 -11.90 18.07
CA SER A 37 -13.02 -12.79 17.93
C SER A 37 -12.25 -12.90 19.26
N SER A 38 -11.61 -14.04 19.50
CA SER A 38 -10.63 -14.20 20.59
C SER A 38 -9.22 -13.72 20.22
N PHE A 39 -8.99 -13.33 18.97
CA PHE A 39 -7.68 -12.95 18.43
C PHE A 39 -7.68 -11.48 17.99
N GLY A 40 -6.54 -10.81 18.12
CA GLY A 40 -6.40 -9.39 17.75
C GLY A 40 -6.25 -9.13 16.26
N GLN A 41 -6.10 -10.18 15.44
CA GLN A 41 -6.11 -10.11 13.99
C GLN A 41 -6.96 -11.23 13.37
N PRO A 42 -7.35 -11.12 12.08
CA PRO A 42 -8.01 -12.20 11.38
C PRO A 42 -7.15 -13.48 11.32
N LEU A 43 -7.77 -14.61 11.65
CA LEU A 43 -7.22 -15.96 11.53
C LEU A 43 -8.32 -16.88 10.99
N PHE A 44 -7.98 -18.06 10.47
CA PHE A 44 -8.97 -19.00 9.92
C PHE A 44 -10.09 -19.33 10.92
N GLN A 45 -9.78 -19.51 12.20
CA GLN A 45 -10.75 -19.86 13.25
C GLN A 45 -11.79 -18.75 13.48
N SER A 46 -11.42 -17.49 13.27
CA SER A 46 -12.29 -16.33 13.51
C SER A 46 -12.85 -15.72 12.22
N HIS A 47 -12.16 -15.87 11.10
CA HIS A 47 -12.45 -15.25 9.81
C HIS A 47 -12.17 -16.21 8.64
N PRO A 48 -12.85 -17.37 8.56
CA PRO A 48 -12.62 -18.36 7.49
C PRO A 48 -13.00 -17.85 6.09
N HIS A 49 -13.68 -16.71 6.01
CA HIS A 49 -14.01 -16.01 4.76
C HIS A 49 -12.89 -15.07 4.27
N LEU A 50 -11.88 -14.78 5.11
CA LEU A 50 -10.72 -13.94 4.76
C LEU A 50 -9.40 -14.72 4.75
N VAL A 51 -9.25 -15.68 5.66
CA VAL A 51 -8.02 -16.47 5.85
C VAL A 51 -8.35 -17.92 5.60
N GLN A 52 -7.61 -18.58 4.71
CA GLN A 52 -7.78 -20.02 4.46
C GLN A 52 -7.16 -20.86 5.59
N SER A 53 -7.57 -22.12 5.75
CA SER A 53 -7.05 -23.00 6.81
C SER A 53 -5.55 -23.28 6.72
N THR A 54 -4.94 -23.07 5.56
CA THR A 54 -3.51 -23.22 5.29
C THR A 54 -2.72 -21.92 5.49
N GLU A 55 -3.41 -20.82 5.79
CA GLU A 55 -2.84 -19.48 5.88
C GLU A 55 -2.72 -19.01 7.34
N LEU A 56 -1.69 -18.20 7.59
CA LEU A 56 -1.51 -17.47 8.85
C LEU A 56 -2.06 -16.05 8.73
N THR A 57 -1.84 -15.41 7.58
CA THR A 57 -2.45 -14.14 7.18
C THR A 57 -3.05 -14.32 5.78
N PRO A 58 -4.04 -13.52 5.36
CA PRO A 58 -4.65 -13.67 4.04
C PRO A 58 -3.59 -13.70 2.91
N GLY A 59 -3.52 -14.81 2.16
CA GLY A 59 -2.55 -15.03 1.09
C GLY A 59 -1.19 -15.62 1.51
N PHE A 60 -0.89 -15.75 2.80
CA PHE A 60 0.41 -16.22 3.28
C PHE A 60 0.33 -17.30 4.35
N SER A 61 1.03 -18.41 4.13
CA SER A 61 1.18 -19.48 5.12
C SER A 61 2.22 -19.15 6.20
N ALA A 62 2.15 -19.83 7.34
CA ALA A 62 3.21 -19.74 8.36
C ALA A 62 4.59 -20.14 7.80
N GLN A 63 4.63 -21.08 6.84
CA GLN A 63 5.87 -21.54 6.19
C GLN A 63 6.52 -20.46 5.31
N GLU A 64 5.73 -19.56 4.72
CA GLU A 64 6.26 -18.42 3.98
C GLU A 64 7.06 -17.50 4.93
N TYR A 65 6.47 -17.12 6.06
CA TYR A 65 7.14 -16.32 7.08
C TYR A 65 8.38 -17.02 7.66
N GLU A 66 8.31 -18.33 7.89
CA GLU A 66 9.47 -19.14 8.30
C GLU A 66 10.61 -19.07 7.28
N THR A 67 10.28 -19.18 6.00
CA THR A 67 11.26 -19.12 4.91
C THR A 67 11.95 -17.75 4.85
N ARG A 68 11.20 -16.65 5.07
CA ARG A 68 11.73 -15.29 5.14
C ARG A 68 12.73 -15.14 6.29
N ARG A 69 12.36 -15.59 7.50
CA ARG A 69 13.24 -15.56 8.67
C ARG A 69 14.48 -16.41 8.48
N ARG A 70 14.37 -17.62 7.93
CA ARG A 70 15.52 -18.49 7.62
C ARG A 70 16.48 -17.81 6.63
N LYS A 71 15.98 -17.32 5.50
CA LYS A 71 16.80 -16.61 4.50
C LYS A 71 17.53 -15.41 5.12
N LEU A 72 16.86 -14.65 5.98
CA LEU A 72 17.49 -13.57 6.72
C LEU A 72 18.63 -14.11 7.60
N MET A 73 18.32 -15.03 8.53
CA MET A 73 19.27 -15.52 9.52
C MET A 73 20.46 -16.27 8.91
N ASP A 74 20.26 -17.00 7.82
CA ASP A 74 21.30 -17.70 7.07
C ASP A 74 22.30 -16.72 6.43
N SER A 75 21.84 -15.52 6.02
CA SER A 75 22.68 -14.47 5.44
C SER A 75 23.55 -13.70 6.44
N LEU A 76 23.28 -13.85 7.75
CA LEU A 76 23.98 -13.13 8.81
C LEU A 76 25.19 -13.94 9.32
N PRO A 77 26.25 -13.28 9.80
CA PRO A 77 27.38 -13.99 10.42
C PRO A 77 26.95 -14.75 11.67
N GLU A 78 27.77 -15.70 12.12
CA GLU A 78 27.58 -16.33 13.43
C GLU A 78 27.54 -15.30 14.57
N SER A 79 26.96 -15.68 15.71
CA SER A 79 26.79 -14.79 16.86
C SER A 79 26.01 -13.51 16.49
N SER A 80 24.93 -13.68 15.71
CA SER A 80 24.02 -12.59 15.31
C SER A 80 22.68 -12.67 16.04
N ILE A 81 22.13 -11.50 16.33
CA ILE A 81 20.76 -11.30 16.81
C ILE A 81 20.08 -10.26 15.93
N VAL A 82 18.81 -10.52 15.57
CA VAL A 82 17.93 -9.59 14.88
C VAL A 82 16.88 -9.10 15.86
N VAL A 83 16.64 -7.79 15.89
CA VAL A 83 15.59 -7.15 16.68
C VAL A 83 14.72 -6.33 15.75
N SER A 84 13.43 -6.64 15.71
CA SER A 84 12.43 -5.89 14.94
C SER A 84 11.24 -5.58 15.84
N VAL A 85 10.73 -4.36 15.76
CA VAL A 85 9.65 -3.86 16.61
C VAL A 85 8.44 -3.53 15.75
N ALA A 86 7.25 -3.72 16.31
CA ALA A 86 5.99 -3.37 15.66
C ALA A 86 5.88 -1.85 15.42
N GLY A 87 5.04 -1.51 14.46
CA GLY A 87 4.50 -0.18 14.26
C GLY A 87 3.77 0.31 15.51
N SER A 88 3.67 1.63 15.62
CA SER A 88 2.99 2.30 16.73
C SER A 88 1.63 2.82 16.31
N ILE A 89 0.67 2.80 17.24
CA ILE A 89 -0.61 3.49 17.07
C ILE A 89 -0.32 4.98 16.86
N LYS A 90 -0.89 5.55 15.80
CA LYS A 90 -0.82 6.99 15.49
C LYS A 90 -2.13 7.65 15.86
N TYR A 91 -2.05 8.85 16.42
CA TYR A 91 -3.21 9.58 16.92
C TYR A 91 -3.54 10.75 15.99
N MET A 92 -4.82 10.86 15.62
CA MET A 92 -5.38 11.98 14.86
C MET A 92 -5.60 13.18 15.76
N SER A 93 -6.23 12.98 16.91
CA SER A 93 -6.50 14.03 17.90
C SER A 93 -6.73 13.41 19.28
N GLY A 94 -5.97 13.86 20.29
CA GLY A 94 -6.06 13.30 21.64
C GLY A 94 -5.85 11.78 21.64
N GLN A 95 -6.86 11.03 22.09
CA GLN A 95 -6.87 9.55 22.13
C GLN A 95 -7.57 8.91 20.91
N ILE A 96 -7.96 9.70 19.90
CA ILE A 96 -8.56 9.18 18.68
C ILE A 96 -7.43 8.77 17.74
N PHE A 97 -7.34 7.48 17.44
CA PHE A 97 -6.29 6.90 16.61
C PHE A 97 -6.68 6.77 15.13
N TYR A 98 -5.67 6.81 14.26
CA TYR A 98 -5.78 6.34 12.88
C TYR A 98 -5.85 4.82 12.84
N LYS A 99 -6.39 4.25 11.76
CA LYS A 99 -6.34 2.80 11.54
C LYS A 99 -4.90 2.32 11.62
N PHE A 100 -4.65 1.33 12.49
CA PHE A 100 -3.31 0.78 12.68
C PHE A 100 -2.76 0.23 11.36
N ARG A 101 -1.47 0.47 11.11
CA ARG A 101 -0.68 -0.13 10.04
C ARG A 101 0.62 -0.60 10.66
N GLN A 102 0.90 -1.89 10.54
CA GLN A 102 2.11 -2.50 11.05
C GLN A 102 3.36 -1.92 10.38
N ASP A 103 4.51 -2.01 11.05
CA ASP A 103 5.81 -1.82 10.42
C ASP A 103 6.05 -2.90 9.35
N SER A 104 6.39 -2.49 8.13
CA SER A 104 6.46 -3.41 6.99
C SER A 104 7.56 -4.47 7.16
N ASN A 105 8.68 -4.18 7.83
CA ASN A 105 9.73 -5.17 8.10
C ASN A 105 9.31 -6.16 9.19
N PHE A 106 8.71 -5.67 10.27
CA PHE A 106 8.15 -6.51 11.32
C PHE A 106 7.07 -7.44 10.77
N TRP A 107 6.13 -6.89 9.99
CA TRP A 107 5.07 -7.66 9.36
C TRP A 107 5.65 -8.70 8.40
N TYR A 108 6.60 -8.33 7.53
CA TYR A 108 7.23 -9.25 6.59
C TYR A 108 7.86 -10.47 7.27
N LEU A 109 8.45 -10.30 8.45
CA LEU A 109 9.09 -11.38 9.20
C LEU A 109 8.14 -12.22 10.04
N THR A 110 6.98 -11.68 10.42
CA THR A 110 6.11 -12.30 11.45
C THR A 110 4.69 -12.57 11.00
N GLY A 111 4.08 -11.69 10.20
CA GLY A 111 2.64 -11.68 9.95
C GLY A 111 1.80 -11.23 11.15
N PHE A 112 2.44 -10.83 12.26
CA PHE A 112 1.77 -10.41 13.49
C PHE A 112 1.32 -8.94 13.35
N ASP A 113 0.03 -8.67 13.52
CA ASP A 113 -0.63 -7.39 13.21
C ASP A 113 -1.24 -6.73 14.45
N GLU A 114 -0.58 -6.86 15.60
CA GLU A 114 -0.92 -6.12 16.81
C GLU A 114 0.20 -5.12 17.17
N PRO A 115 -0.14 -3.95 17.75
CA PRO A 115 0.83 -2.98 18.25
C PRO A 115 1.54 -3.50 19.51
N ASP A 116 2.44 -2.70 20.09
CA ASP A 116 3.13 -3.00 21.35
C ASP A 116 3.77 -4.39 21.36
N SER A 117 4.45 -4.71 20.25
CA SER A 117 4.99 -6.03 19.98
C SER A 117 6.40 -5.95 19.39
N ALA A 118 7.18 -7.02 19.57
CA ALA A 118 8.54 -7.10 19.08
C ALA A 118 8.95 -8.55 18.83
N VAL A 119 9.92 -8.76 17.95
CA VAL A 119 10.49 -10.08 17.69
C VAL A 119 12.01 -10.01 17.85
N ILE A 120 12.55 -11.03 18.52
CA ILE A 120 13.98 -11.27 18.61
C ILE A 120 14.27 -12.61 17.92
N LEU A 121 15.17 -12.59 16.93
CA LEU A 121 15.71 -13.80 16.30
C LEU A 121 17.17 -13.95 16.70
N GLU A 122 17.46 -15.00 17.46
CA GLU A 122 18.79 -15.33 17.96
C GLU A 122 19.40 -16.41 17.07
N LYS A 123 20.56 -16.16 16.43
CA LYS A 123 21.20 -17.19 15.61
C LYS A 123 21.70 -18.33 16.49
N THR A 124 21.40 -19.58 16.12
CA THR A 124 21.77 -20.78 16.89
C THR A 124 22.33 -21.86 15.98
N SER A 125 22.99 -22.85 16.57
CA SER A 125 23.46 -24.05 15.87
C SER A 125 22.39 -25.14 15.69
N THR A 126 21.13 -24.86 16.01
CA THR A 126 20.03 -25.81 15.80
C THR A 126 19.74 -26.01 14.31
N SER A 127 18.98 -27.06 13.96
CA SER A 127 18.59 -27.32 12.56
C SER A 127 17.73 -26.22 11.93
N ARG A 128 16.98 -25.46 12.76
CA ARG A 128 16.24 -24.26 12.32
C ARG A 128 17.18 -23.09 12.02
N GLY A 129 18.37 -23.07 12.62
CA GLY A 129 19.41 -22.04 12.46
C GLY A 129 19.22 -20.81 13.36
N TYR A 130 18.08 -20.69 14.04
CA TYR A 130 17.78 -19.58 14.95
C TYR A 130 16.69 -19.96 15.95
N ARG A 131 16.59 -19.17 17.02
CA ARG A 131 15.52 -19.19 18.00
C ARG A 131 14.72 -17.90 17.89
N MET A 132 13.40 -17.99 17.83
CA MET A 132 12.46 -16.88 17.75
C MET A 132 11.76 -16.66 19.09
N THR A 133 11.90 -15.47 19.66
CA THR A 133 11.07 -15.01 20.77
C THR A 133 10.16 -13.88 20.30
N LEU A 134 8.85 -14.07 20.41
CA LEU A 134 7.83 -13.06 20.09
C LEU A 134 7.34 -12.38 21.38
N PHE A 135 7.30 -11.06 21.39
CA PHE A 135 6.84 -10.24 22.50
C PHE A 135 5.55 -9.54 22.09
N SER A 136 4.54 -9.56 22.95
CA SER A 136 3.26 -8.87 22.72
C SER A 136 2.60 -8.49 24.04
N ALA A 137 1.56 -7.65 23.98
CA ALA A 137 0.83 -7.24 25.18
C ALA A 137 0.03 -8.40 25.83
N GLY A 138 -0.35 -9.43 25.07
CA GLY A 138 -1.20 -10.52 25.53
C GLY A 138 -2.63 -10.07 25.89
N LYS A 139 -3.36 -10.97 26.56
CA LYS A 139 -4.75 -10.74 27.00
C LYS A 139 -4.85 -9.74 28.15
N ASP A 140 -5.77 -8.78 28.02
CA ASP A 140 -6.16 -7.84 29.07
C ASP A 140 -7.65 -7.51 28.89
N SER A 141 -8.51 -8.10 29.72
CA SER A 141 -9.97 -7.93 29.59
C SER A 141 -10.43 -6.47 29.70
N ALA A 142 -9.69 -5.63 30.44
CA ALA A 142 -10.04 -4.23 30.59
C ALA A 142 -9.73 -3.48 29.30
N LYS A 143 -8.56 -3.68 28.70
CA LYS A 143 -8.18 -3.07 27.42
C LYS A 143 -8.97 -3.66 26.24
N GLU A 144 -9.22 -4.96 26.23
CA GLU A 144 -9.96 -5.62 25.15
C GLU A 144 -11.39 -5.09 25.00
N LYS A 145 -11.98 -4.61 26.10
CA LYS A 145 -13.27 -3.92 26.09
C LYS A 145 -13.26 -2.63 25.27
N TRP A 146 -12.13 -1.95 25.19
CA TRP A 146 -11.97 -0.66 24.49
C TRP A 146 -11.36 -0.82 23.10
N ASP A 147 -10.32 -1.64 22.99
CA ASP A 147 -9.46 -1.70 21.80
C ASP A 147 -9.79 -2.90 20.89
N GLY A 148 -10.60 -3.85 21.37
CA GLY A 148 -10.83 -5.14 20.72
C GLY A 148 -9.93 -6.25 21.25
N ALA A 149 -10.18 -7.47 20.78
CA ALA A 149 -9.46 -8.65 21.27
C ALA A 149 -7.95 -8.56 21.04
N ARG A 150 -7.19 -9.27 21.86
CA ARG A 150 -5.73 -9.41 21.73
C ARG A 150 -5.36 -10.87 21.71
N THR A 151 -4.35 -11.26 20.93
CA THR A 151 -3.93 -12.67 20.89
C THR A 151 -3.25 -13.05 22.21
N SER A 152 -3.58 -14.21 22.78
CA SER A 152 -2.91 -14.67 24.01
C SER A 152 -1.45 -15.02 23.72
N LEU A 153 -0.58 -14.98 24.74
CA LEU A 153 0.84 -15.34 24.56
C LEU A 153 1.01 -16.79 24.07
N HIS A 154 0.17 -17.70 24.56
CA HIS A 154 0.20 -19.10 24.12
C HIS A 154 -0.17 -19.26 22.64
N GLU A 155 -1.23 -18.58 22.20
CA GLU A 155 -1.65 -18.58 20.80
C GLU A 155 -0.63 -17.87 19.91
N ALA A 156 -0.03 -16.77 20.38
CA ALA A 156 1.03 -16.06 19.67
C ALA A 156 2.24 -16.98 19.44
N GLY A 157 2.65 -17.76 20.44
CA GLY A 157 3.70 -18.76 20.28
C GLY A 157 3.34 -19.87 19.29
N THR A 158 2.13 -20.42 19.43
CA THR A 158 1.71 -21.59 18.65
C THR A 158 1.41 -21.25 17.19
N LEU A 159 0.64 -20.19 16.92
CA LEU A 159 0.19 -19.83 15.58
C LEU A 159 1.31 -19.22 14.73
N PHE A 160 2.14 -18.36 15.35
CA PHE A 160 3.24 -17.67 14.66
C PHE A 160 4.56 -18.45 14.74
N GLN A 161 4.52 -19.66 15.28
CA GLN A 161 5.65 -20.61 15.37
C GLN A 161 6.89 -20.00 16.06
N ALA A 162 6.65 -19.20 17.09
CA ALA A 162 7.72 -18.70 17.95
C ALA A 162 8.15 -19.81 18.91
N ASP A 163 9.45 -19.97 19.14
CA ASP A 163 9.96 -20.92 20.14
C ASP A 163 9.60 -20.49 21.56
N ASP A 164 9.32 -19.20 21.75
CA ASP A 164 8.88 -18.61 23.00
C ASP A 164 8.05 -17.34 22.74
N ALA A 165 7.05 -17.09 23.58
CA ALA A 165 6.17 -15.94 23.49
C ALA A 165 5.98 -15.31 24.86
N ARG A 166 6.30 -14.01 24.98
CA ARG A 166 6.39 -13.30 26.27
C ARG A 166 5.62 -11.99 26.25
N CYS A 167 5.33 -11.49 27.45
CA CYS A 167 4.79 -10.14 27.61
C CYS A 167 5.81 -9.10 27.11
N ILE A 168 5.35 -8.07 26.42
CA ILE A 168 6.16 -6.95 25.93
C ILE A 168 6.93 -6.24 27.06
N ASP A 169 6.41 -6.23 28.28
CA ASP A 169 7.11 -5.68 29.46
C ASP A 169 8.45 -6.37 29.75
N GLN A 170 8.63 -7.61 29.29
CA GLN A 170 9.87 -8.38 29.44
C GLN A 170 10.88 -8.14 28.30
N PHE A 171 10.50 -7.40 27.27
CA PHE A 171 11.33 -7.21 26.08
C PHE A 171 12.65 -6.51 26.41
N SER A 172 12.60 -5.39 27.14
CA SER A 172 13.79 -4.61 27.50
C SER A 172 14.79 -5.44 28.33
N SER A 173 14.32 -6.22 29.30
CA SER A 173 15.18 -7.05 30.15
C SER A 173 15.74 -8.25 29.37
N HIS A 174 14.93 -8.89 28.54
CA HIS A 174 15.37 -9.99 27.68
C HIS A 174 16.43 -9.51 26.67
N LEU A 175 16.18 -8.39 25.99
CA LEU A 175 17.12 -7.81 25.04
C LEU A 175 18.46 -7.50 25.71
N ARG A 176 18.46 -6.85 26.89
CA ARG A 176 19.70 -6.60 27.67
C ARG A 176 20.47 -7.88 27.96
N SER A 177 19.77 -8.95 28.35
CA SER A 177 20.38 -10.26 28.58
C SER A 177 20.99 -10.83 27.29
N ALA A 178 20.24 -10.86 26.20
CA ALA A 178 20.71 -11.40 24.92
C ALA A 178 21.90 -10.61 24.35
N LEU A 179 21.91 -9.29 24.51
CA LEU A 179 23.01 -8.42 24.10
C LEU A 179 24.34 -8.71 24.81
N SER A 180 24.37 -9.47 25.90
CA SER A 180 25.64 -9.92 26.50
C SER A 180 26.32 -11.04 25.70
N THR A 181 25.55 -11.77 24.87
CA THR A 181 25.97 -13.03 24.25
C THR A 181 26.36 -12.88 22.77
N TYR A 182 25.71 -11.97 22.03
CA TYR A 182 25.89 -11.86 20.57
C TYR A 182 26.84 -10.75 20.15
N SER A 183 27.72 -11.00 19.18
CA SER A 183 28.66 -9.97 18.70
C SER A 183 28.04 -9.01 17.68
N ASN A 184 27.06 -9.49 16.90
CA ASN A 184 26.42 -8.75 15.82
C ASN A 184 24.95 -8.49 16.15
N VAL A 185 24.54 -7.22 16.22
CA VAL A 185 23.16 -6.83 16.55
C VAL A 185 22.55 -6.09 15.38
N PHE A 186 21.62 -6.74 14.67
CA PHE A 186 20.90 -6.17 13.54
C PHE A 186 19.59 -5.55 14.04
N VAL A 187 19.53 -4.22 14.04
CA VAL A 187 18.39 -3.44 14.54
C VAL A 187 18.35 -2.10 13.83
N ASP A 188 17.13 -1.65 13.51
CA ASP A 188 16.90 -0.31 13.00
C ASP A 188 16.63 0.65 14.15
N VAL A 189 17.39 1.74 14.21
CA VAL A 189 17.18 2.81 15.18
C VAL A 189 16.46 3.93 14.45
N PRO A 190 15.35 4.47 14.99
CA PRO A 190 14.76 5.67 14.45
C PRO A 190 15.84 6.75 14.33
N PRO A 191 15.94 7.47 13.20
CA PRO A 191 16.87 8.57 13.11
C PRO A 191 16.57 9.55 14.25
N ALA A 192 17.60 9.88 15.05
CA ALA A 192 17.45 10.86 16.13
C ALA A 192 16.78 12.12 15.55
N PRO A 193 15.77 12.70 16.22
CA PRO A 193 15.05 13.84 15.69
C PRO A 193 16.05 14.93 15.27
N ARG A 194 16.00 15.31 13.99
CA ARG A 194 16.82 16.38 13.41
C ARG A 194 16.47 17.68 14.12
N GLY A 195 17.17 17.94 15.21
CA GLY A 195 16.87 18.99 16.18
C GLY A 195 17.84 19.02 17.35
N ALA A 196 18.53 17.90 17.62
CA ALA A 196 19.70 17.85 18.51
C ALA A 196 21.03 18.01 17.73
N LEU A 197 21.06 18.89 16.72
CA LEU A 197 22.33 19.37 16.19
C LEU A 197 22.90 20.39 17.18
N LYS A 198 24.13 20.12 17.64
CA LYS A 198 24.97 21.07 18.38
C LYS A 198 24.85 22.46 17.76
N SER A 199 24.31 23.40 18.55
CA SER A 199 24.37 24.86 18.39
C SER A 199 25.32 25.34 17.27
N SER A 200 24.81 25.47 16.05
CA SER A 200 25.37 26.40 15.07
C SER A 200 24.72 27.75 15.35
N LYS A 201 25.56 28.76 15.57
CA LYS A 201 25.18 30.13 15.90
C LYS A 201 24.43 30.77 14.73
N PHE A 202 23.13 30.54 14.60
CA PHE A 202 22.26 31.42 13.82
C PHE A 202 21.00 31.74 14.63
N THR A 203 20.90 33.02 14.98
CA THR A 203 19.87 33.63 15.81
C THR A 203 18.65 33.96 14.97
N THR A 204 17.60 33.16 15.06
CA THR A 204 16.23 33.64 14.91
C THR A 204 15.39 33.06 16.05
N LYS A 205 15.04 33.93 17.00
CA LYS A 205 14.17 33.63 18.16
C LYS A 205 12.75 33.43 17.65
N SER A 206 12.39 32.21 17.23
CA SER A 206 10.99 31.87 16.98
C SER A 206 10.39 31.24 18.24
N ILE A 207 9.48 31.99 18.87
CA ILE A 207 8.71 31.56 20.05
C ILE A 207 7.82 30.33 19.75
N LEU A 208 7.58 30.03 18.46
CA LEU A 208 6.82 28.88 17.98
C LEU A 208 7.51 27.54 18.27
N LYS A 209 8.84 27.51 18.48
CA LYS A 209 9.55 26.29 18.87
C LYS A 209 9.21 25.83 20.29
N TYR A 210 8.75 26.75 21.15
CA TYR A 210 8.34 26.44 22.53
C TYR A 210 6.85 26.08 22.66
N LEU A 211 6.07 26.26 21.59
CA LEU A 211 4.62 26.01 21.58
C LEU A 211 4.23 24.73 20.83
N SER A 212 5.19 23.94 20.34
CA SER A 212 4.92 22.65 19.69
C SER A 212 4.86 21.52 20.73
N PRO A 213 3.67 20.93 21.00
CA PRO A 213 3.56 19.79 21.88
C PRO A 213 3.72 18.52 21.04
N ALA A 214 4.96 18.16 20.70
CA ALA A 214 5.24 16.91 20.00
C ALA A 214 6.71 16.49 20.15
N VAL A 215 7.11 16.15 21.38
CA VAL A 215 8.22 15.22 21.57
C VAL A 215 7.56 13.90 21.91
N THR A 216 7.59 12.95 20.98
CA THR A 216 7.26 11.56 21.26
C THR A 216 8.10 11.12 22.47
N PRO A 217 7.50 10.57 23.54
CA PRO A 217 8.27 10.00 24.63
C PRO A 217 9.22 8.95 24.04
N ARG A 218 10.51 9.08 24.31
CA ARG A 218 11.48 8.01 24.00
C ARG A 218 11.03 6.76 24.73
N THR A 219 10.88 5.65 24.01
CA THR A 219 10.53 4.37 24.63
C THR A 219 11.73 3.80 25.40
N GLU A 220 11.50 2.95 26.39
CA GLU A 220 12.60 2.24 27.08
C GLU A 220 13.46 1.46 26.07
N TYR A 221 12.83 0.90 25.04
CA TYR A 221 13.51 0.26 23.90
C TYR A 221 14.53 1.18 23.22
N ASP A 222 14.16 2.42 22.88
CA ASP A 222 15.06 3.37 22.23
C ASP A 222 16.32 3.59 23.07
N SER A 223 16.16 3.69 24.40
CA SER A 223 17.29 3.83 25.32
C SER A 223 18.21 2.60 25.34
N VAL A 224 17.63 1.39 25.30
CA VAL A 224 18.40 0.14 25.28
C VAL A 224 19.18 0.02 23.97
N VAL A 225 18.57 0.38 22.83
CA VAL A 225 19.20 0.32 21.51
C VAL A 225 20.26 1.40 21.32
N GLU A 226 20.04 2.61 21.85
CA GLU A 226 21.05 3.68 21.89
C GLU A 226 22.28 3.29 22.72
N ALA A 227 22.10 2.48 23.79
CA ALA A 227 23.19 2.01 24.65
C ALA A 227 24.04 0.89 24.01
N ILE A 228 23.59 0.29 22.90
CA ILE A 228 24.36 -0.73 22.17
C ILE A 228 25.57 -0.06 21.52
N SER A 229 26.76 -0.61 21.77
CA SER A 229 27.99 -0.14 21.13
C SER A 229 27.82 -0.01 19.61
N HIS A 230 28.22 1.13 19.07
CA HIS A 230 28.21 1.41 17.63
C HIS A 230 28.95 0.34 16.81
N SER A 231 29.98 -0.29 17.36
CA SER A 231 30.73 -1.35 16.68
C SER A 231 29.97 -2.68 16.53
N ARG A 232 28.97 -2.92 17.39
CA ARG A 232 28.16 -4.15 17.39
C ARG A 232 26.84 -3.98 16.64
N ARG A 233 26.35 -2.74 16.56
CA ARG A 233 25.07 -2.39 15.92
C ARG A 233 25.22 -2.33 14.40
N LYS A 234 24.32 -3.02 13.69
CA LYS A 234 24.24 -3.05 12.22
C LYS A 234 22.80 -2.76 11.80
N PRO A 235 22.58 -2.03 10.68
CA PRO A 235 21.23 -1.74 10.20
C PRO A 235 20.55 -3.02 9.70
N LEU A 236 19.28 -3.19 10.03
CA LEU A 236 18.48 -4.35 9.65
C LEU A 236 17.75 -4.09 8.32
N ALA A 237 17.23 -2.88 8.11
CA ALA A 237 16.44 -2.52 6.94
C ALA A 237 17.10 -2.89 5.59
N PRO A 238 18.41 -2.66 5.35
CA PRO A 238 19.04 -3.07 4.09
C PRO A 238 19.04 -4.59 3.87
N LYS A 239 19.13 -5.38 4.94
CA LYS A 239 19.12 -6.85 4.86
C LYS A 239 17.73 -7.37 4.50
N ILE A 240 16.69 -6.83 5.12
CA ILE A 240 15.30 -7.20 4.82
C ILE A 240 14.89 -6.67 3.43
N ALA A 241 15.32 -5.46 3.05
CA ALA A 241 15.06 -4.89 1.73
C ALA A 241 15.55 -5.79 0.60
N HIS A 242 16.71 -6.42 0.77
CA HIS A 242 17.25 -7.35 -0.23
C HIS A 242 16.36 -8.60 -0.41
N LEU A 243 15.68 -9.03 0.67
CA LEU A 243 14.71 -10.14 0.60
C LEU A 243 13.41 -9.69 -0.07
N ARG A 244 12.86 -8.53 0.36
CA ARG A 244 11.61 -7.95 -0.17
C ARG A 244 11.71 -7.50 -1.63
N ALA A 245 12.93 -7.30 -2.14
CA ALA A 245 13.16 -6.92 -3.53
C ALA A 245 12.65 -7.98 -4.52
N ILE A 246 12.76 -9.27 -4.18
CA ILE A 246 12.34 -10.40 -5.03
C ILE A 246 11.12 -11.06 -4.41
N LYS A 247 9.96 -10.94 -5.08
CA LYS A 247 8.68 -11.41 -4.58
C LYS A 247 8.56 -12.92 -4.73
N SER A 248 8.02 -13.60 -3.73
CA SER A 248 7.56 -14.98 -3.86
C SER A 248 6.27 -15.06 -4.67
N GLU A 249 5.87 -16.26 -5.10
CA GLU A 249 4.59 -16.46 -5.80
C GLU A 249 3.38 -16.05 -4.94
N ALA A 250 3.45 -16.23 -3.62
CA ALA A 250 2.40 -15.77 -2.71
C ALA A 250 2.30 -14.24 -2.71
N GLU A 251 3.44 -13.54 -2.68
CA GLU A 251 3.48 -12.08 -2.77
C GLU A 251 2.93 -11.59 -4.11
N LEU A 252 3.36 -12.19 -5.22
CA LEU A 252 2.85 -11.85 -6.55
C LEU A 252 1.34 -12.12 -6.69
N SER A 253 0.81 -13.16 -6.04
CA SER A 253 -0.63 -13.43 -6.01
C SER A 253 -1.41 -12.33 -5.29
N VAL A 254 -0.92 -11.86 -4.15
CA VAL A 254 -1.54 -10.76 -3.40
C VAL A 254 -1.41 -9.44 -4.14
N MET A 255 -0.25 -9.13 -4.72
CA MET A 255 -0.06 -7.92 -5.52
C MET A 255 -0.96 -7.90 -6.76
N ARG A 256 -1.13 -9.04 -7.46
CA ARG A 256 -2.11 -9.17 -8.56
C ARG A 256 -3.53 -8.80 -8.12
N GLN A 257 -3.94 -9.22 -6.93
CA GLN A 257 -5.27 -8.88 -6.40
C GLN A 257 -5.38 -7.38 -6.06
N ALA A 258 -4.34 -6.80 -5.45
CA ALA A 258 -4.28 -5.36 -5.19
C ALA A 258 -4.42 -4.54 -6.50
N ALA A 259 -3.68 -4.93 -7.53
CA ALA A 259 -3.67 -4.33 -8.85
C ALA A 259 -5.01 -4.46 -9.56
N ASP A 260 -5.65 -5.64 -9.49
CA ASP A 260 -6.95 -5.89 -10.10
C ASP A 260 -8.07 -5.12 -9.40
N ILE A 261 -8.08 -5.07 -8.07
CA ILE A 261 -9.03 -4.25 -7.29
C ILE A 261 -8.88 -2.77 -7.68
N SER A 262 -7.65 -2.27 -7.70
CA SER A 262 -7.36 -0.86 -8.03
C SER A 262 -7.71 -0.56 -9.49
N GLY A 263 -7.37 -1.45 -10.42
CA GLY A 263 -7.63 -1.25 -11.84
C GLY A 263 -9.13 -1.26 -12.18
N ARG A 264 -9.91 -2.15 -11.59
CA ARG A 264 -11.37 -2.12 -11.70
C ARG A 264 -11.98 -0.86 -11.09
N ALA A 265 -11.42 -0.37 -9.98
CA ALA A 265 -11.84 0.89 -9.36
C ALA A 265 -11.53 2.11 -10.25
N HIS A 266 -10.38 2.13 -10.92
CA HIS A 266 -10.05 3.14 -11.94
C HIS A 266 -11.08 3.13 -13.07
N ALA A 267 -11.37 1.96 -13.66
CA ALA A 267 -12.31 1.84 -14.77
C ALA A 267 -13.72 2.31 -14.40
N LYS A 268 -14.21 1.93 -13.22
CA LYS A 268 -15.51 2.39 -12.69
C LYS A 268 -15.50 3.88 -12.33
N THR A 269 -14.36 4.43 -11.92
CA THR A 269 -14.24 5.86 -11.63
C THR A 269 -14.21 6.69 -12.91
N MET A 270 -13.55 6.24 -13.97
CA MET A 270 -13.65 6.84 -15.32
C MET A 270 -15.12 6.95 -15.78
N ARG A 271 -15.92 5.90 -15.55
CA ARG A 271 -17.35 5.89 -15.86
C ARG A 271 -18.17 6.87 -15.00
N PHE A 272 -17.79 7.02 -13.73
CA PHE A 272 -18.50 7.89 -12.79
C PHE A 272 -18.23 9.37 -13.04
N THR A 273 -17.07 9.70 -13.61
CA THR A 273 -16.66 11.07 -13.91
C THR A 273 -17.63 11.78 -14.87
N ARG A 274 -17.94 13.04 -14.53
CA ARG A 274 -18.59 14.01 -15.41
C ARG A 274 -18.22 15.43 -14.95
N PRO A 275 -18.23 16.44 -15.84
CA PRO A 275 -18.07 17.83 -15.46
C PRO A 275 -19.07 18.26 -14.38
N GLY A 276 -18.63 19.14 -13.48
CA GLY A 276 -19.39 19.60 -12.32
C GLY A 276 -19.28 18.72 -11.07
N LEU A 277 -18.71 17.52 -11.15
CA LEU A 277 -18.27 16.79 -9.95
C LEU A 277 -17.01 17.42 -9.36
N SER A 278 -16.80 17.26 -8.05
CA SER A 278 -15.51 17.61 -7.44
C SER A 278 -14.50 16.48 -7.58
N GLU A 279 -13.23 16.83 -7.59
CA GLU A 279 -12.13 15.86 -7.49
C GLU A 279 -12.28 14.96 -6.24
N ALA A 280 -12.70 15.53 -5.10
CA ALA A 280 -13.00 14.78 -3.88
C ALA A 280 -14.06 13.70 -4.08
N ALA A 281 -15.08 13.95 -4.92
CA ALA A 281 -16.12 12.97 -5.20
C ALA A 281 -15.55 11.76 -5.95
N LEU A 282 -14.57 11.96 -6.84
CA LEU A 282 -13.90 10.86 -7.53
C LEU A 282 -12.95 10.09 -6.60
N ALA A 283 -12.21 10.79 -5.74
CA ALA A 283 -11.37 10.15 -4.71
C ALA A 283 -12.23 9.24 -3.80
N ALA A 284 -13.35 9.77 -3.29
CA ALA A 284 -14.28 9.01 -2.45
C ALA A 284 -14.90 7.82 -3.19
N HIS A 285 -15.20 7.97 -4.49
CA HIS A 285 -15.74 6.88 -5.30
C HIS A 285 -14.71 5.76 -5.51
N PHE A 286 -13.46 6.10 -5.81
CA PHE A 286 -12.37 5.13 -5.92
C PHE A 286 -12.14 4.38 -4.60
N GLU A 287 -12.03 5.11 -3.48
CA GLU A 287 -11.83 4.54 -2.14
C GLU A 287 -13.01 3.65 -1.72
N TYR A 288 -14.24 4.03 -2.05
CA TYR A 288 -15.43 3.21 -1.80
C TYR A 288 -15.33 1.86 -2.52
N LEU A 289 -14.99 1.87 -3.82
CA LEU A 289 -14.93 0.65 -4.63
C LEU A 289 -13.84 -0.31 -4.15
N THR A 290 -12.66 0.22 -3.85
CA THR A 290 -11.55 -0.60 -3.34
C THR A 290 -11.85 -1.16 -1.95
N SER A 291 -12.45 -0.36 -1.07
CA SER A 291 -12.88 -0.80 0.27
C SER A 291 -13.95 -1.88 0.19
N LEU A 292 -14.94 -1.72 -0.71
CA LEU A 292 -15.98 -2.72 -0.94
C LEU A 292 -15.40 -4.06 -1.40
N ALA A 293 -14.33 -4.02 -2.20
CA ALA A 293 -13.63 -5.20 -2.69
C ALA A 293 -12.66 -5.83 -1.66
N GLY A 294 -12.59 -5.29 -0.44
CA GLY A 294 -11.80 -5.85 0.66
C GLY A 294 -10.45 -5.18 0.92
N SER A 295 -10.14 -4.07 0.25
CA SER A 295 -8.97 -3.23 0.61
C SER A 295 -9.03 -2.81 2.08
N GLN A 296 -7.89 -2.85 2.76
CA GLN A 296 -7.81 -2.34 4.13
C GLN A 296 -7.77 -0.82 4.17
N ARG A 297 -7.19 -0.16 3.17
CA ARG A 297 -6.94 1.29 3.12
C ARG A 297 -6.43 1.68 1.72
N PRO A 298 -6.49 2.96 1.33
CA PRO A 298 -5.66 3.41 0.20
C PRO A 298 -4.17 3.22 0.54
N ALA A 299 -3.36 2.85 -0.44
CA ALA A 299 -1.91 2.66 -0.24
C ALA A 299 -1.20 4.00 0.02
N TYR A 300 -1.76 5.09 -0.49
CA TYR A 300 -1.29 6.47 -0.35
C TYR A 300 -2.48 7.42 -0.54
N VAL A 301 -2.29 8.71 -0.22
CA VAL A 301 -3.35 9.71 -0.46
C VAL A 301 -3.54 9.85 -1.97
N PRO A 302 -4.72 9.56 -2.53
CA PRO A 302 -4.95 9.65 -3.97
C PRO A 302 -4.67 11.06 -4.49
N VAL A 303 -4.07 11.15 -5.67
CA VAL A 303 -4.05 12.38 -6.48
C VAL A 303 -5.26 12.30 -7.41
N VAL A 304 -6.14 13.29 -7.34
CA VAL A 304 -7.23 13.47 -8.31
C VAL A 304 -7.14 14.89 -8.81
N ALA A 305 -6.51 15.08 -9.96
CA ALA A 305 -6.16 16.39 -10.48
C ALA A 305 -6.82 16.63 -11.83
N SER A 306 -7.73 17.60 -11.93
CA SER A 306 -8.34 18.02 -13.21
C SER A 306 -7.65 19.24 -13.80
N GLY A 307 -7.50 19.26 -15.13
CA GLY A 307 -6.96 20.39 -15.88
C GLY A 307 -5.57 20.82 -15.37
N ALA A 308 -5.42 22.10 -15.06
CA ALA A 308 -4.15 22.66 -14.60
C ALA A 308 -3.63 22.06 -13.28
N ASN A 309 -4.49 21.47 -12.45
CA ASN A 309 -4.06 20.78 -11.23
C ASN A 309 -3.15 19.60 -11.54
N ALA A 310 -3.31 18.95 -12.70
CA ALA A 310 -2.50 17.80 -13.12
C ALA A 310 -1.02 18.16 -13.32
N LEU A 311 -0.67 19.45 -13.40
CA LEU A 311 0.73 19.92 -13.46
C LEU A 311 1.44 19.85 -12.10
N ILE A 312 0.71 19.63 -11.01
CA ILE A 312 1.26 19.53 -9.65
C ILE A 312 1.43 18.03 -9.32
N ILE A 313 2.68 17.56 -9.31
CA ILE A 313 3.01 16.12 -9.20
C ILE A 313 2.38 15.43 -7.97
N HIS A 314 2.39 16.10 -6.81
CA HIS A 314 1.79 15.59 -5.57
C HIS A 314 0.50 16.34 -5.19
N TYR A 315 -0.39 16.59 -6.15
CA TYR A 315 -1.67 17.25 -5.87
C TYR A 315 -2.60 16.35 -5.06
N THR A 316 -2.80 16.66 -3.78
CA THR A 316 -3.69 15.88 -2.90
C THR A 316 -4.79 16.71 -2.25
N SER A 317 -4.97 17.97 -2.70
CA SER A 317 -6.05 18.81 -2.18
C SER A 317 -7.42 18.33 -2.64
N ASN A 318 -7.50 17.80 -3.87
CA ASN A 318 -8.66 17.11 -4.46
C ASN A 318 -9.97 17.87 -4.19
N ASN A 319 -10.00 19.19 -4.37
CA ASN A 319 -11.11 20.02 -3.91
C ASN A 319 -11.63 21.00 -4.95
N HIS A 320 -11.15 20.92 -6.20
CA HIS A 320 -11.69 21.70 -7.31
C HIS A 320 -12.82 20.96 -8.02
N LEU A 321 -13.63 21.73 -8.74
CA LEU A 321 -14.67 21.21 -9.64
C LEU A 321 -14.06 20.88 -10.99
N ILE A 322 -14.38 19.69 -11.50
CA ILE A 322 -13.99 19.21 -12.82
C ILE A 322 -14.74 20.01 -13.89
N GLN A 323 -14.03 20.57 -14.86
CA GLN A 323 -14.63 21.34 -15.95
C GLN A 323 -14.76 20.51 -17.24
N GLU A 324 -15.65 20.96 -18.13
CA GLU A 324 -15.78 20.43 -19.48
C GLU A 324 -14.47 20.66 -20.26
N GLY A 325 -14.06 19.66 -21.04
CA GLY A 325 -12.84 19.74 -21.85
C GLY A 325 -11.52 19.59 -21.09
N GLU A 326 -11.53 19.38 -19.77
CA GLU A 326 -10.32 19.05 -19.01
C GLU A 326 -9.91 17.58 -19.16
N VAL A 327 -8.61 17.32 -18.96
CA VAL A 327 -8.08 15.97 -18.70
C VAL A 327 -7.95 15.79 -17.20
N LEU A 328 -8.36 14.65 -16.70
CA LEU A 328 -8.10 14.21 -15.33
C LEU A 328 -6.81 13.39 -15.31
N LEU A 329 -6.07 13.51 -14.22
CA LEU A 329 -5.01 12.59 -13.83
C LEU A 329 -5.40 12.04 -12.46
N ILE A 330 -5.65 10.74 -12.39
CA ILE A 330 -5.91 10.03 -11.14
C ILE A 330 -4.76 9.08 -10.89
N ASP A 331 -4.03 9.32 -9.82
CA ASP A 331 -3.00 8.41 -9.29
C ASP A 331 -3.50 7.89 -7.94
N ALA A 332 -3.88 6.62 -7.95
CA ALA A 332 -4.52 5.98 -6.82
C ALA A 332 -4.35 4.46 -6.87
N GLY A 333 -4.08 3.87 -5.72
CA GLY A 333 -4.01 2.43 -5.53
C GLY A 333 -4.40 2.01 -4.12
N CYS A 334 -4.86 0.78 -3.99
CA CYS A 334 -5.25 0.21 -2.69
C CYS A 334 -4.10 -0.53 -2.02
N GLU A 335 -4.14 -0.63 -0.69
CA GLU A 335 -3.39 -1.64 0.04
C GLU A 335 -4.29 -2.86 0.27
N TYR A 336 -3.86 -4.02 -0.25
CA TYR A 336 -4.56 -5.28 -0.10
C TYR A 336 -3.65 -6.32 0.56
N ASN A 337 -4.04 -6.79 1.74
CA ASN A 337 -3.30 -7.75 2.57
C ASN A 337 -1.84 -7.37 2.80
N GLY A 338 -1.60 -6.07 3.00
CA GLY A 338 -0.29 -5.47 3.27
C GLY A 338 0.41 -4.91 2.04
N TYR A 339 0.06 -5.34 0.83
CA TYR A 339 0.76 -4.94 -0.41
C TYR A 339 0.04 -3.78 -1.11
N ALA A 340 0.82 -2.80 -1.54
CA ALA A 340 0.35 -1.65 -2.29
C ALA A 340 0.17 -2.00 -3.78
N SER A 341 -0.86 -1.43 -4.37
CA SER A 341 -0.97 -1.19 -5.81
C SER A 341 -0.70 0.28 -6.10
N ASP A 342 -0.20 0.58 -7.29
CA ASP A 342 0.15 1.93 -7.75
C ASP A 342 -0.19 2.07 -9.23
N ILE A 343 -1.17 2.92 -9.51
CA ILE A 343 -1.76 3.05 -10.84
C ILE A 343 -2.15 4.51 -11.04
N THR A 344 -1.57 5.09 -12.08
CA THR A 344 -2.00 6.38 -12.64
C THR A 344 -2.72 6.19 -13.97
N ARG A 345 -3.87 6.84 -14.12
CA ARG A 345 -4.59 6.98 -15.39
C ARG A 345 -4.96 8.42 -15.66
N SER A 346 -4.73 8.85 -16.90
CA SER A 346 -5.25 10.10 -17.43
C SER A 346 -6.37 9.88 -18.45
N PHE A 347 -7.43 10.68 -18.38
CA PHE A 347 -8.61 10.53 -19.24
C PHE A 347 -9.42 11.83 -19.35
N PRO A 348 -10.19 12.04 -20.42
CA PRO A 348 -10.94 13.28 -20.64
C PRO A 348 -12.19 13.32 -19.75
N ALA A 349 -12.45 14.46 -19.11
CA ALA A 349 -13.65 14.68 -18.28
C ALA A 349 -14.96 14.45 -19.04
N SER A 350 -14.95 14.75 -20.34
CA SER A 350 -16.05 14.61 -21.28
C SER A 350 -16.25 13.17 -21.80
N GLY A 351 -15.30 12.27 -21.51
CA GLY A 351 -15.29 10.89 -21.98
C GLY A 351 -14.81 10.67 -23.43
N THR A 352 -14.36 11.72 -24.13
CA THR A 352 -13.69 11.62 -25.45
C THR A 352 -12.53 12.59 -25.53
N PHE A 353 -11.37 12.14 -26.01
CA PHE A 353 -10.20 12.99 -26.14
C PHE A 353 -10.38 13.98 -27.29
N THR A 354 -10.04 15.25 -27.06
CA THR A 354 -9.80 16.21 -28.15
C THR A 354 -8.51 15.84 -28.89
N ALA A 355 -8.29 16.40 -30.09
CA ALA A 355 -7.08 16.09 -30.86
C ALA A 355 -5.77 16.37 -30.08
N PRO A 356 -5.57 17.56 -29.46
CA PRO A 356 -4.35 17.79 -28.66
C PRO A 356 -4.20 16.84 -27.46
N GLN A 357 -5.29 16.50 -26.78
CA GLN A 357 -5.22 15.58 -25.65
C GLN A 357 -4.85 14.17 -26.12
N ARG A 358 -5.43 13.73 -27.25
CA ARG A 358 -5.15 12.43 -27.88
C ARG A 358 -3.70 12.32 -28.32
N ASP A 359 -3.17 13.35 -28.96
CA ASP A 359 -1.78 13.38 -29.44
C ASP A 359 -0.78 13.25 -28.28
N LEU A 360 -0.98 14.05 -27.22
CA LEU A 360 -0.12 14.00 -26.04
C LEU A 360 -0.27 12.68 -25.27
N TYR A 361 -1.49 12.16 -25.16
CA TYR A 361 -1.76 10.86 -24.54
C TYR A 361 -1.08 9.71 -25.28
N ALA A 362 -1.22 9.68 -26.61
CA ALA A 362 -0.62 8.67 -27.46
C ALA A 362 0.91 8.64 -27.35
N ALA A 363 1.55 9.81 -27.29
CA ALA A 363 2.99 9.94 -27.07
C ALA A 363 3.42 9.27 -25.76
N VAL A 364 2.76 9.61 -24.64
CA VAL A 364 3.07 9.00 -23.33
C VAL A 364 2.80 7.50 -23.32
N LEU A 365 1.69 7.05 -23.90
CA LEU A 365 1.32 5.64 -23.99
C LEU A 365 2.32 4.81 -24.81
N SER A 366 2.78 5.36 -25.95
CA SER A 366 3.80 4.73 -26.80
C SER A 366 5.08 4.46 -26.02
N VAL A 367 5.58 5.49 -25.32
CA VAL A 367 6.76 5.38 -24.47
C VAL A 367 6.54 4.34 -23.37
N GLN A 368 5.42 4.40 -22.66
CA GLN A 368 5.14 3.47 -21.56
C GLN A 368 5.18 2.00 -22.02
N LYS A 369 4.54 1.68 -23.14
CA LYS A 369 4.53 0.33 -23.72
C LYS A 369 5.92 -0.13 -24.11
N ALA A 370 6.74 0.75 -24.69
CA ALA A 370 8.13 0.45 -25.02
C ALA A 370 8.98 0.16 -23.77
N LEU A 371 8.82 0.96 -22.71
CA LEU A 371 9.55 0.79 -21.45
C LEU A 371 9.17 -0.50 -20.72
N ILE A 372 7.88 -0.86 -20.69
CA ILE A 372 7.42 -2.14 -20.11
C ILE A 372 8.15 -3.31 -20.77
N GLY A 373 8.35 -3.27 -22.10
CA GLY A 373 9.08 -4.30 -22.84
C GLY A 373 10.54 -4.49 -22.39
N LEU A 374 11.13 -3.50 -21.71
CA LEU A 374 12.50 -3.56 -21.18
C LEU A 374 12.59 -4.20 -19.79
N CYS A 375 11.45 -4.40 -19.11
CA CYS A 375 11.36 -4.93 -17.74
C CYS A 375 11.57 -6.44 -17.67
N THR A 376 12.74 -6.90 -18.14
CA THR A 376 13.16 -8.31 -18.07
C THR A 376 14.58 -8.44 -17.53
N GLU A 377 14.91 -9.58 -16.94
CA GLU A 377 16.29 -9.85 -16.53
C GLU A 377 17.23 -10.00 -17.74
N SER A 378 16.75 -10.63 -18.81
CA SER A 378 17.52 -10.86 -20.06
C SER A 378 17.86 -9.58 -20.82
N SER A 379 17.05 -8.52 -20.71
CA SER A 379 17.40 -7.21 -21.29
C SER A 379 18.65 -6.62 -20.63
N GLY A 380 18.93 -7.01 -19.39
CA GLY A 380 20.03 -6.50 -18.60
C GLY A 380 19.87 -5.02 -18.24
N PHE A 381 18.69 -4.42 -18.33
CA PHE A 381 18.50 -3.02 -17.94
C PHE A 381 18.53 -2.83 -16.41
N SER A 382 18.91 -1.63 -15.98
CA SER A 382 18.63 -1.11 -14.64
C SER A 382 17.50 -0.08 -14.69
N MET A 383 16.88 0.25 -13.56
CA MET A 383 15.86 1.30 -13.51
C MET A 383 16.41 2.65 -14.00
N HIS A 384 17.70 2.94 -13.74
CA HIS A 384 18.34 4.13 -14.29
C HIS A 384 18.40 4.13 -15.82
N GLN A 385 18.73 3.00 -16.44
CA GLN A 385 18.74 2.90 -17.90
C GLN A 385 17.32 2.96 -18.48
N ILE A 386 16.31 2.44 -17.78
CA ILE A 386 14.90 2.61 -18.15
C ILE A 386 14.51 4.09 -18.12
N HIS A 387 14.89 4.83 -17.08
CA HIS A 387 14.66 6.28 -17.01
C HIS A 387 15.36 7.04 -18.14
N SER A 388 16.63 6.75 -18.43
CA SER A 388 17.33 7.36 -19.57
C SER A 388 16.65 7.04 -20.92
N SER A 389 16.09 5.83 -21.06
CA SER A 389 15.32 5.43 -22.24
C SER A 389 14.00 6.21 -22.32
N ALA A 390 13.32 6.44 -21.19
CA ALA A 390 12.11 7.25 -21.11
C ALA A 390 12.35 8.67 -21.60
N CYS A 391 13.40 9.34 -21.11
CA CYS A 391 13.76 10.69 -21.55
C CYS A 391 14.12 10.76 -23.04
N THR A 392 14.65 9.68 -23.62
CA THR A 392 14.98 9.63 -25.05
C THR A 392 13.71 9.45 -25.89
N LEU A 393 12.90 8.45 -25.57
CA LEU A 393 11.68 8.14 -26.31
C LEU A 393 10.63 9.25 -26.18
N LEU A 394 10.50 9.89 -25.01
CA LEU A 394 9.58 11.04 -24.85
C LEU A 394 9.97 12.18 -25.79
N ARG A 395 11.26 12.52 -25.92
CA ARG A 395 11.69 13.59 -26.86
C ARG A 395 11.34 13.24 -28.30
N GLU A 396 11.50 11.98 -28.67
CA GLU A 396 11.20 11.50 -30.02
C GLU A 396 9.71 11.59 -30.32
N GLU A 397 8.85 11.10 -29.42
CA GLU A 397 7.39 11.14 -29.55
C GLU A 397 6.84 12.57 -29.52
N LEU A 398 7.29 13.41 -28.59
CA LEU A 398 6.84 14.81 -28.51
C LEU A 398 7.20 15.60 -29.77
N LYS A 399 8.36 15.31 -30.38
CA LYS A 399 8.75 15.94 -31.64
C LYS A 399 7.80 15.59 -32.79
N GLN A 400 7.26 14.37 -32.83
CA GLN A 400 6.30 13.95 -33.88
C GLN A 400 5.00 14.75 -33.83
N ILE A 401 4.58 15.18 -32.64
CA ILE A 401 3.34 15.94 -32.43
C ILE A 401 3.58 17.47 -32.41
N GLY A 402 4.75 17.93 -32.88
CA GLY A 402 5.09 19.35 -32.99
C GLY A 402 5.55 20.01 -31.67
N LEU A 403 5.89 19.22 -30.65
CA LEU A 403 6.44 19.67 -29.37
C LEU A 403 7.94 19.34 -29.31
N ASP A 404 8.75 20.06 -30.07
CA ASP A 404 10.21 19.88 -30.10
C ASP A 404 10.87 20.55 -28.90
N VAL A 405 11.45 19.75 -28.00
CA VAL A 405 11.96 20.19 -26.70
C VAL A 405 13.43 19.85 -26.55
N ARG A 406 14.19 20.78 -25.95
CA ARG A 406 15.58 20.52 -25.57
C ARG A 406 15.61 19.54 -24.41
N ALA A 407 16.69 18.78 -24.27
CA ALA A 407 16.83 17.78 -23.20
C ALA A 407 16.59 18.37 -21.79
N ASN A 408 17.18 19.54 -21.50
CA ASN A 408 16.98 20.21 -20.21
C ASN A 408 15.53 20.63 -19.97
N ASP A 409 14.82 21.06 -21.01
CA ASP A 409 13.42 21.51 -20.90
C ASP A 409 12.49 20.31 -20.65
N LEU A 410 12.80 19.15 -21.24
CA LEU A 410 12.07 17.91 -20.94
C LEU A 410 12.19 17.58 -19.44
N GLU A 411 13.41 17.33 -18.95
CA GLU A 411 13.62 16.77 -17.61
C GLU A 411 13.34 17.76 -16.48
N GLN A 412 13.44 19.08 -16.72
CA GLN A 412 13.19 20.07 -15.67
C GLN A 412 11.76 20.60 -15.65
N VAL A 413 11.06 20.57 -16.78
CA VAL A 413 9.75 21.22 -16.93
C VAL A 413 8.66 20.21 -17.25
N LEU A 414 8.84 19.42 -18.31
CA LEU A 414 7.77 18.55 -18.82
C LEU A 414 7.70 17.18 -18.15
N PHE A 415 8.84 16.61 -17.71
CA PHE A 415 8.95 15.30 -17.06
C PHE A 415 9.91 15.38 -15.85
N PRO A 416 9.49 16.03 -14.74
CA PRO A 416 10.36 16.37 -13.61
C PRO A 416 10.49 15.26 -12.55
N HIS A 417 10.05 14.03 -12.84
CA HIS A 417 10.10 12.91 -11.91
C HIS A 417 10.80 11.69 -12.54
N TYR A 418 11.03 10.69 -11.70
CA TYR A 418 11.65 9.44 -12.13
C TYR A 418 10.58 8.50 -12.71
N VAL A 419 10.96 7.63 -13.65
CA VAL A 419 9.98 6.81 -14.40
C VAL A 419 9.54 5.54 -13.67
N SER A 420 10.19 5.19 -12.56
CA SER A 420 10.06 3.87 -11.96
C SER A 420 10.56 3.81 -10.53
N HIS A 421 9.85 3.13 -9.66
CA HIS A 421 10.34 2.71 -8.35
C HIS A 421 9.92 1.27 -8.06
N PRO A 422 10.64 0.56 -7.17
CA PRO A 422 10.15 -0.71 -6.67
C PRO A 422 8.88 -0.51 -5.83
N ILE A 423 8.00 -1.51 -5.86
CA ILE A 423 6.74 -1.55 -5.10
C ILE A 423 6.57 -2.91 -4.42
N GLY A 424 5.86 -2.95 -3.29
CA GLY A 424 5.58 -4.17 -2.55
C GLY A 424 4.70 -3.90 -1.33
N LEU A 425 5.24 -4.13 -0.13
CA LEU A 425 4.56 -3.80 1.13
C LEU A 425 4.47 -2.29 1.36
N ASP A 426 5.41 -1.53 0.79
CA ASP A 426 5.38 -0.08 0.77
C ASP A 426 5.27 0.40 -0.68
N LEU A 427 4.62 1.55 -0.91
CA LEU A 427 4.48 2.17 -2.23
C LEU A 427 5.85 2.37 -2.91
N HIS A 428 6.71 3.12 -2.23
CA HIS A 428 8.13 3.23 -2.57
C HIS A 428 8.91 2.22 -1.72
N GLU A 429 9.03 1.01 -2.25
CA GLU A 429 9.61 -0.15 -1.57
C GLU A 429 11.10 0.07 -1.26
N SER A 430 11.42 0.35 0.00
CA SER A 430 12.78 0.54 0.54
C SER A 430 13.66 1.58 -0.17
N SER A 431 14.22 2.53 0.59
CA SER A 431 15.26 3.43 0.10
C SER A 431 16.63 2.76 -0.14
N HIS A 432 16.76 1.45 0.10
CA HIS A 432 18.00 0.69 -0.06
C HIS A 432 18.09 -0.05 -1.41
N PHE A 433 17.20 0.23 -2.36
CA PHE A 433 17.26 -0.33 -3.70
C PHE A 433 18.34 0.36 -4.56
N GLU A 434 19.15 -0.43 -5.26
CA GLU A 434 20.19 0.09 -6.16
C GLU A 434 19.60 0.42 -7.54
N ARG A 435 19.33 1.70 -7.82
CA ARG A 435 18.78 2.15 -9.13
C ARG A 435 19.66 1.77 -10.34
N HIS A 436 20.96 1.60 -10.11
CA HIS A 436 21.93 1.18 -11.13
C HIS A 436 22.12 -0.34 -11.18
N GLY A 437 21.57 -1.09 -10.21
CA GLY A 437 21.57 -2.54 -10.20
C GLY A 437 20.74 -3.11 -11.36
N ARG A 438 21.14 -4.27 -11.86
CA ARG A 438 20.41 -4.97 -12.93
C ARG A 438 19.08 -5.46 -12.39
N LEU A 439 18.02 -5.31 -13.19
CA LEU A 439 16.72 -5.92 -12.90
C LEU A 439 16.86 -7.44 -12.82
N LYS A 440 16.10 -8.05 -11.89
CA LYS A 440 16.09 -9.49 -11.64
C LYS A 440 14.68 -10.02 -11.69
N ALA A 441 14.52 -11.24 -12.20
CA ALA A 441 13.21 -11.88 -12.25
C ALA A 441 12.59 -11.96 -10.84
N GLY A 442 11.30 -11.63 -10.73
CA GLY A 442 10.57 -11.56 -9.47
C GLY A 442 10.63 -10.18 -8.77
N MET A 443 11.42 -9.23 -9.27
CA MET A 443 11.24 -7.82 -8.88
C MET A 443 9.89 -7.30 -9.38
N VAL A 444 9.32 -6.32 -8.67
CA VAL A 444 8.14 -5.58 -9.13
C VAL A 444 8.46 -4.08 -9.04
N ILE A 445 8.26 -3.39 -10.14
CA ILE A 445 8.56 -1.96 -10.31
C ILE A 445 7.39 -1.25 -11.02
N THR A 446 7.23 0.05 -10.82
CA THR A 446 6.31 0.88 -11.60
C THR A 446 6.96 1.31 -12.92
N ILE A 447 6.14 1.62 -13.94
CA ILE A 447 6.55 2.30 -15.17
C ILE A 447 5.55 3.42 -15.44
N GLU A 448 5.97 4.65 -15.12
CA GLU A 448 5.10 5.82 -14.95
C GLU A 448 5.59 7.06 -15.74
N PRO A 449 5.83 6.99 -17.07
CA PRO A 449 6.14 8.21 -17.81
C PRO A 449 4.98 9.21 -17.74
N GLY A 450 5.33 10.50 -17.72
CA GLY A 450 4.35 11.58 -17.74
C GLY A 450 4.87 12.84 -18.42
N ILE A 451 3.94 13.65 -18.93
CA ILE A 451 4.19 14.95 -19.53
C ILE A 451 3.23 15.99 -18.97
N TYR A 452 3.79 17.10 -18.48
CA TYR A 452 3.07 18.19 -17.83
C TYR A 452 3.39 19.51 -18.55
N VAL A 453 2.47 20.00 -19.38
CA VAL A 453 2.74 21.17 -20.23
C VAL A 453 2.22 22.45 -19.57
N PRO A 454 3.10 23.33 -19.05
CA PRO A 454 2.67 24.59 -18.43
C PRO A 454 2.20 25.60 -19.48
N PRO A 455 1.38 26.59 -19.08
CA PRO A 455 0.89 27.65 -19.96
C PRO A 455 1.98 28.71 -20.24
N SER A 456 3.07 28.29 -20.88
CA SER A 456 4.21 29.13 -21.24
C SER A 456 4.30 29.31 -22.75
N ALA A 457 4.74 30.49 -23.20
CA ALA A 457 4.99 30.79 -24.61
C ALA A 457 6.06 29.88 -25.25
N SER A 458 6.85 29.17 -24.44
CA SER A 458 7.81 28.16 -24.90
C SER A 458 7.17 26.89 -25.43
N PHE A 459 5.87 26.66 -25.18
CA PHE A 459 5.14 25.46 -25.59
C PHE A 459 3.90 25.83 -26.42
N PRO A 460 3.46 24.98 -27.36
CA PRO A 460 2.27 25.22 -28.16
C PRO A 460 1.01 25.37 -27.29
N ALA A 461 0.24 26.43 -27.55
CA ALA A 461 -0.91 26.80 -26.72
C ALA A 461 -1.98 25.71 -26.60
N HIS A 462 -2.12 24.85 -27.61
CA HIS A 462 -3.10 23.77 -27.60
C HIS A 462 -2.76 22.62 -26.64
N PHE A 463 -1.52 22.57 -26.10
CA PHE A 463 -1.13 21.62 -25.06
C PHE A 463 -1.13 22.21 -23.65
N HIS A 464 -1.32 23.52 -23.49
CA HIS A 464 -1.24 24.18 -22.18
C HIS A 464 -2.22 23.59 -21.17
N ASN A 465 -1.76 23.43 -19.93
CA ASN A 465 -2.52 22.88 -18.80
C ASN A 465 -2.96 21.42 -18.97
N ILE A 466 -2.32 20.67 -19.89
CA ILE A 466 -2.51 19.24 -20.00
C ILE A 466 -1.38 18.53 -19.24
N GLY A 467 -1.75 17.77 -18.21
CA GLY A 467 -0.89 16.83 -17.50
C GLY A 467 -1.35 15.41 -17.75
N ILE A 468 -0.46 14.55 -18.25
CA ILE A 468 -0.74 13.14 -18.52
C ILE A 468 0.33 12.30 -17.84
N ARG A 469 -0.09 11.28 -17.08
CA ARG A 469 0.77 10.20 -16.60
C ARG A 469 0.03 8.88 -16.79
N ILE A 470 0.75 7.86 -17.24
CA ILE A 470 0.22 6.50 -17.43
C ILE A 470 1.15 5.56 -16.72
N GLU A 471 0.64 4.89 -15.70
CA GLU A 471 1.46 4.09 -14.81
C GLU A 471 0.91 2.69 -14.63
N ASP A 472 1.80 1.71 -14.72
CA ASP A 472 1.50 0.33 -14.40
C ASP A 472 2.59 -0.26 -13.49
N GLU A 473 2.17 -1.19 -12.65
CA GLU A 473 3.07 -2.04 -11.87
C GLU A 473 3.42 -3.31 -12.66
N VAL A 474 4.72 -3.60 -12.77
CA VAL A 474 5.29 -4.59 -13.67
C VAL A 474 6.19 -5.55 -12.91
N VAL A 475 5.86 -6.83 -12.97
CA VAL A 475 6.76 -7.91 -12.57
C VAL A 475 7.84 -8.06 -13.63
N VAL A 476 9.09 -7.92 -13.20
CA VAL A 476 10.24 -8.27 -14.02
C VAL A 476 10.26 -9.78 -14.17
N GLY A 477 10.08 -10.26 -15.40
CA GLY A 477 10.28 -11.68 -15.71
C GLY A 477 11.68 -11.96 -16.23
N LYS A 478 11.98 -13.24 -16.47
CA LYS A 478 13.27 -13.62 -17.05
C LYS A 478 13.41 -13.12 -18.49
N ASP A 479 12.40 -13.40 -19.32
CA ASP A 479 12.40 -13.10 -20.75
C ASP A 479 11.21 -12.24 -21.18
N GLN A 480 10.16 -12.14 -20.37
CA GLN A 480 8.95 -11.36 -20.64
C GLN A 480 8.47 -10.67 -19.36
N PRO A 481 8.06 -9.39 -19.41
CA PRO A 481 7.46 -8.68 -18.28
C PRO A 481 6.01 -9.16 -18.05
N VAL A 482 5.49 -8.97 -16.85
CA VAL A 482 4.05 -9.17 -16.56
C VAL A 482 3.50 -7.90 -15.91
N VAL A 483 2.54 -7.25 -16.58
CA VAL A 483 1.81 -6.12 -16.01
C VAL A 483 0.75 -6.66 -15.05
N LEU A 484 0.69 -6.16 -13.81
CA LEU A 484 -0.33 -6.60 -12.83
C LEU A 484 -1.62 -5.79 -12.97
N SER A 485 -1.51 -4.50 -13.29
CA SER A 485 -2.60 -3.52 -13.37
C SER A 485 -3.38 -3.55 -14.70
N VAL A 486 -3.45 -4.72 -15.37
CA VAL A 486 -4.10 -4.87 -16.70
C VAL A 486 -5.60 -4.56 -16.69
N ALA A 487 -6.25 -4.63 -15.52
CA ALA A 487 -7.66 -4.29 -15.36
C ALA A 487 -7.94 -2.77 -15.49
N ALA A 488 -6.92 -1.91 -15.42
CA ALA A 488 -7.04 -0.47 -15.61
C ALA A 488 -6.89 -0.11 -17.11
N PRO A 489 -7.94 0.36 -17.80
CA PRO A 489 -7.90 0.70 -19.23
C PRO A 489 -6.84 1.78 -19.52
N LYS A 490 -6.06 1.61 -20.60
CA LYS A 490 -5.06 2.61 -21.03
C LYS A 490 -4.94 2.80 -22.54
N GLU A 491 -5.46 1.90 -23.37
CA GLU A 491 -5.55 2.19 -24.80
C GLU A 491 -6.64 3.25 -24.99
N ILE A 492 -6.46 4.18 -25.93
CA ILE A 492 -7.38 5.32 -26.09
C ILE A 492 -8.83 4.86 -26.27
N ALA A 493 -9.06 3.83 -27.09
CA ALA A 493 -10.38 3.27 -27.33
C ALA A 493 -11.00 2.67 -26.04
N ASP A 494 -10.19 2.03 -25.21
CA ASP A 494 -10.64 1.42 -23.96
C ASP A 494 -10.92 2.49 -22.89
N VAL A 495 -10.12 3.56 -22.83
CA VAL A 495 -10.36 4.70 -21.94
C VAL A 495 -11.67 5.42 -22.32
N GLU A 496 -11.84 5.75 -23.60
CA GLU A 496 -13.09 6.37 -24.08
C GLU A 496 -14.28 5.42 -23.85
N GLY A 497 -14.11 4.11 -24.11
CA GLY A 497 -15.09 3.09 -23.82
C GLY A 497 -15.45 2.98 -22.33
N ALA A 498 -14.48 3.11 -21.41
CA ALA A 498 -14.71 3.10 -19.97
C ALA A 498 -15.54 4.31 -19.53
N CYS A 499 -15.12 5.52 -19.93
CA CYS A 499 -15.85 6.76 -19.65
C CYS A 499 -17.31 6.70 -20.16
N GLN A 500 -17.49 6.19 -21.38
CA GLN A 500 -18.80 6.08 -22.03
C GLN A 500 -19.64 4.89 -21.53
N GLY A 501 -19.06 4.00 -20.73
CA GLY A 501 -19.73 2.80 -20.19
C GLY A 501 -19.98 1.71 -21.24
N LEU A 502 -19.13 1.68 -22.27
CA LEU A 502 -19.16 0.68 -23.35
C LEU A 502 -18.32 -0.55 -23.02
N LEU A 503 -17.32 -0.42 -22.14
CA LEU A 503 -16.65 -1.58 -21.57
C LEU A 503 -17.61 -2.29 -20.61
N GLY A 504 -17.65 -3.62 -20.67
CA GLY A 504 -18.50 -4.49 -19.85
C GLY A 504 -18.12 -4.52 -18.37
N LEU A 505 -18.11 -3.34 -17.73
CA LEU A 505 -17.90 -3.19 -16.30
C LEU A 505 -19.04 -3.92 -15.58
N GLU A 506 -18.67 -4.80 -14.64
CA GLU A 506 -19.65 -5.46 -13.78
C GLU A 506 -20.61 -4.42 -13.15
N PRO A 507 -21.92 -4.71 -13.08
CA PRO A 507 -22.88 -3.83 -12.42
C PRO A 507 -22.41 -3.40 -11.02
N TYR A 508 -22.80 -2.19 -10.61
CA TYR A 508 -22.50 -1.63 -9.29
C TYR A 508 -23.13 -2.43 -8.15
#